data_AF-A0AB39L3X3-F1
#
_entry.id   AF-A0AB39L3X3-F1
#
_cell.length_a   1.000
_cell.length_b   1.000
_cell.length_c   1.000
_cell.angle_alpha   90.00
_cell.angle_beta   90.00
_cell.angle_gamma   90.00
#
_symmetry.space_group_name_H-M   'P 1'
#
loop_
_entity.id
_entity.type
_entity.pdbx_description
1 polymer ?
#
loop_
_entity_poly.entity_id
_entity_poly.type
_entity_poly.pdbx_seq_one_letter_code
_entity_poly.pdbx_strand_id
1 'polypeptide(L)'
;MKKTILASIAAAIIAVSPLAAVPAASARDQPPSHVAGQILVKFSDNRASAGVLREHGLSDGPNIGSTGARLITVPAGIVAAIADNSIGVAGVCPGCVILNGKVLDDSGSGSSSAIARGIDWAVANGAKVINMSLAMRFSSLTLETAVNNAWNHGVVIVAAAGNSGSQAKMYPAAYTNVIAVAATDNNDAKASFSTYGAKWVDLAAPGVSVYSTFPNHPFALQTTYNRSLDYDIGSGTSMASPIVAATVALAWNAHPAYTNADVRAHVESTADKIAGTGSYWANGRVNANGAVH
;
A
#
# COMPACT_ATOMS: atom_id res chain seq x y z
N MET A 1 1.21 25.61 -0.78
CA MET A 1 1.00 24.30 -0.12
C MET A 1 1.58 23.22 -1.02
N LYS A 2 2.45 22.34 -0.52
CA LYS A 2 2.96 21.18 -1.26
C LYS A 2 2.12 19.96 -0.84
N LYS A 3 1.41 19.30 -1.76
CA LYS A 3 0.65 18.09 -1.44
C LYS A 3 1.61 16.91 -1.25
N THR A 4 1.49 16.16 -0.15
CA THR A 4 2.32 14.98 0.12
C THR A 4 2.07 13.89 -0.92
N ILE A 5 3.14 13.19 -1.33
CA ILE A 5 3.12 12.20 -2.40
C ILE A 5 3.53 10.82 -1.88
N LEU A 6 2.63 9.84 -1.99
CA LEU A 6 2.84 8.43 -1.64
C LEU A 6 3.06 7.58 -2.91
N ALA A 7 3.87 6.53 -2.79
CA ALA A 7 3.91 5.38 -3.69
C ALA A 7 3.42 4.11 -2.97
N SER A 8 2.92 3.12 -3.72
CA SER A 8 2.41 1.85 -3.17
C SER A 8 2.78 0.69 -4.08
N ILE A 9 2.99 -0.51 -3.55
CA ILE A 9 3.25 -1.74 -4.31
C ILE A 9 2.48 -2.84 -3.59
N ALA A 10 1.79 -3.76 -4.31
CA ALA A 10 1.03 -4.82 -3.66
C ALA A 10 1.07 -6.18 -4.37
N ALA A 11 1.53 -7.19 -3.62
CA ALA A 11 1.36 -8.60 -3.91
C ALA A 11 0.21 -9.18 -3.07
N ALA A 12 -0.51 -10.13 -3.64
CA ALA A 12 -1.31 -11.06 -2.84
C ALA A 12 -0.38 -12.15 -2.30
N ILE A 13 -0.50 -12.48 -1.00
CA ILE A 13 0.07 -13.70 -0.43
C ILE A 13 -1.09 -14.59 -0.01
N ILE A 14 -1.03 -15.85 -0.46
CA ILE A 14 -2.18 -16.74 -0.61
C ILE A 14 -2.72 -17.26 0.73
N ALA A 15 -4.05 -17.29 0.85
CA ALA A 15 -4.79 -18.18 1.74
C ALA A 15 -5.89 -18.88 0.91
N VAL A 16 -6.22 -20.14 1.23
CA VAL A 16 -7.11 -20.99 0.40
C VAL A 16 -8.27 -21.54 1.22
N SER A 17 -9.50 -21.36 0.72
CA SER A 17 -10.73 -22.08 1.12
C SER A 17 -11.82 -21.89 0.03
N PRO A 18 -12.82 -22.80 -0.10
CA PRO A 18 -13.65 -22.93 -1.32
C PRO A 18 -14.91 -22.03 -1.42
N LEU A 19 -15.59 -22.10 -2.58
CA LEU A 19 -16.53 -21.12 -3.15
C LEU A 19 -18.04 -21.33 -2.85
N ALA A 20 -18.81 -20.24 -3.02
CA ALA A 20 -20.20 -20.20 -3.52
C ALA A 20 -20.41 -18.90 -4.38
N ALA A 21 -21.49 -18.76 -5.18
CA ALA A 21 -21.54 -17.80 -6.32
C ALA A 21 -22.92 -17.10 -6.58
N VAL A 22 -23.08 -16.50 -7.79
CA VAL A 22 -24.26 -15.86 -8.47
C VAL A 22 -24.62 -14.36 -8.10
N PRO A 23 -25.31 -13.51 -8.95
CA PRO A 23 -24.60 -12.35 -9.57
C PRO A 23 -25.32 -10.96 -9.79
N ALA A 24 -24.49 -9.90 -9.90
CA ALA A 24 -24.44 -8.77 -10.90
C ALA A 24 -25.52 -7.65 -11.16
N ALA A 25 -24.99 -6.48 -11.61
CA ALA A 25 -25.56 -5.36 -12.43
C ALA A 25 -26.38 -4.20 -11.77
N SER A 26 -26.34 -2.90 -12.19
CA SER A 26 -25.42 -2.12 -13.10
C SER A 26 -25.69 -0.58 -13.18
N ALA A 27 -24.64 0.26 -13.38
CA ALA A 27 -24.59 1.53 -14.19
C ALA A 27 -25.38 2.83 -13.73
N ARG A 28 -25.06 4.11 -14.07
CA ARG A 28 -23.86 4.82 -14.67
C ARG A 28 -23.96 6.39 -14.59
N ASP A 29 -22.87 7.06 -15.04
CA ASP A 29 -22.73 8.45 -15.61
C ASP A 29 -22.09 9.61 -14.78
N GLN A 30 -21.69 10.71 -15.48
CA GLN A 30 -20.48 11.56 -15.23
C GLN A 30 -20.75 13.11 -15.06
N PRO A 31 -19.78 14.05 -15.27
CA PRO A 31 -18.72 14.54 -14.35
C PRO A 31 -18.74 16.10 -14.15
N PRO A 32 -17.75 16.75 -13.48
CA PRO A 32 -16.59 17.31 -14.24
C PRO A 32 -15.22 17.47 -13.51
N SER A 33 -14.15 17.47 -14.33
CA SER A 33 -12.78 18.06 -14.19
C SER A 33 -12.16 18.52 -12.84
N HIS A 34 -10.92 18.06 -12.53
CA HIS A 34 -9.81 18.85 -11.98
C HIS A 34 -8.43 18.14 -12.14
N VAL A 35 -7.30 18.82 -11.86
CA VAL A 35 -5.90 18.44 -12.23
C VAL A 35 -5.23 17.49 -11.21
N ALA A 36 -4.40 16.53 -11.66
CA ALA A 36 -4.09 15.27 -10.93
C ALA A 36 -2.61 14.79 -10.86
N GLY A 37 -2.36 13.80 -9.98
CA GLY A 37 -1.19 12.89 -9.87
C GLY A 37 -1.67 11.46 -9.44
N GLN A 38 -0.95 10.36 -9.75
CA GLN A 38 -1.50 8.98 -9.97
C GLN A 38 -0.63 7.81 -9.38
N ILE A 39 -1.11 6.71 -8.71
CA ILE A 39 -0.30 5.75 -7.84
C ILE A 39 -0.13 4.24 -8.20
N LEU A 40 1.10 3.76 -7.92
CA LEU A 40 1.79 2.47 -7.58
C LEU A 40 1.25 1.12 -8.09
N VAL A 41 0.11 1.06 -8.78
CA VAL A 41 -0.68 -0.18 -8.82
C VAL A 41 -1.01 -0.61 -10.26
N LYS A 42 -0.46 -1.78 -10.62
CA LYS A 42 -1.05 -2.92 -11.37
C LYS A 42 -2.48 -2.65 -11.92
N PHE A 43 -2.85 -2.92 -13.18
CA PHE A 43 -2.72 -4.13 -14.01
C PHE A 43 -2.73 -3.77 -15.55
N SER A 44 -2.09 -4.52 -16.45
CA SER A 44 -2.65 -5.47 -17.48
C SER A 44 -3.44 -4.90 -18.69
N ASP A 45 -2.90 -5.15 -19.90
CA ASP A 45 -3.37 -4.81 -21.27
C ASP A 45 -3.44 -3.31 -21.67
N ASN A 46 -3.15 -3.05 -22.95
CA ASN A 46 -2.74 -1.76 -23.50
C ASN A 46 -3.76 -1.12 -24.47
N ARG A 47 -4.92 -1.74 -24.72
CA ARG A 47 -5.79 -1.37 -25.86
C ARG A 47 -6.98 -0.48 -25.51
N ALA A 48 -7.50 -0.54 -24.29
CA ALA A 48 -8.66 0.26 -23.86
C ALA A 48 -8.30 1.66 -23.35
N SER A 49 -7.04 1.89 -22.97
CA SER A 49 -6.56 3.10 -22.28
C SER A 49 -6.61 4.37 -23.14
N ALA A 50 -6.35 4.27 -24.44
CA ALA A 50 -6.14 5.42 -25.33
C ALA A 50 -7.38 6.30 -25.58
N GLY A 51 -8.58 5.85 -25.19
CA GLY A 51 -9.79 6.70 -25.15
C GLY A 51 -9.87 7.48 -23.83
N VAL A 52 -10.01 6.75 -22.73
CA VAL A 52 -10.20 7.28 -21.37
C VAL A 52 -9.05 8.19 -20.89
N LEU A 53 -7.84 8.03 -21.44
CA LEU A 53 -6.72 8.97 -21.24
C LEU A 53 -7.07 10.39 -21.69
N ARG A 54 -7.63 10.52 -22.90
CA ARG A 54 -7.97 11.81 -23.54
C ARG A 54 -9.19 12.48 -22.93
N GLU A 55 -10.21 11.72 -22.55
CA GLU A 55 -11.43 12.22 -21.88
C GLU A 55 -11.13 12.98 -20.57
N HIS A 56 -10.03 12.63 -19.90
CA HIS A 56 -9.58 13.28 -18.67
C HIS A 56 -8.25 14.03 -18.81
N GLY A 57 -7.84 14.38 -20.03
CA GLY A 57 -6.73 15.33 -20.27
C GLY A 57 -5.34 14.89 -19.80
N LEU A 58 -5.03 13.59 -19.80
CA LEU A 58 -3.71 13.08 -19.43
C LEU A 58 -3.04 12.35 -20.61
N SER A 59 -1.74 12.55 -20.77
CA SER A 59 -0.89 11.94 -21.81
C SER A 59 -0.05 10.80 -21.27
N ASP A 60 0.42 9.91 -22.16
CA ASP A 60 1.35 8.84 -21.83
C ASP A 60 2.72 9.39 -21.35
N GLY A 61 3.32 8.69 -20.39
CA GLY A 61 4.68 8.95 -19.89
C GLY A 61 5.74 8.07 -20.55
N PRO A 62 7.04 8.31 -20.28
CA PRO A 62 8.12 7.48 -20.83
C PRO A 62 8.01 6.03 -20.36
N ASN A 63 7.98 5.10 -21.32
CA ASN A 63 7.67 3.69 -21.08
C ASN A 63 8.75 2.96 -20.25
N ILE A 64 8.40 2.57 -19.02
CA ILE A 64 8.97 1.35 -18.43
C ILE A 64 8.21 0.16 -19.02
N GLY A 65 8.94 -0.73 -19.71
CA GLY A 65 8.53 -2.13 -19.94
C GLY A 65 7.08 -2.35 -20.38
N SER A 66 6.67 -1.73 -21.50
CA SER A 66 5.41 -1.96 -22.22
C SER A 66 4.08 -1.83 -21.45
N THR A 67 4.01 -1.21 -20.27
CA THR A 67 2.73 -0.95 -19.57
C THR A 67 2.60 0.50 -19.09
N GLY A 68 1.80 1.30 -19.81
CA GLY A 68 1.43 2.66 -19.41
C GLY A 68 0.62 2.69 -18.11
N ALA A 69 0.67 3.80 -17.38
CA ALA A 69 0.19 3.85 -16.01
C ALA A 69 -1.19 4.52 -15.85
N ARG A 70 -2.11 3.91 -15.07
CA ARG A 70 -3.31 4.59 -14.53
C ARG A 70 -3.91 3.91 -13.28
N LEU A 71 -5.16 4.24 -12.94
CA LEU A 71 -5.72 4.38 -11.58
C LEU A 71 -6.94 3.43 -11.40
N ILE A 72 -7.16 2.63 -10.33
CA ILE A 72 -6.24 1.88 -9.43
C ILE A 72 -6.79 0.40 -9.33
N THR A 73 -7.07 -0.36 -8.25
CA THR A 73 -6.99 -0.20 -6.77
C THR A 73 -7.04 -1.54 -6.01
N VAL A 74 -6.33 -1.63 -4.87
CA VAL A 74 -6.74 -2.27 -3.59
C VAL A 74 -6.13 -1.53 -2.39
N PRO A 75 -4.80 -1.32 -2.31
CA PRO A 75 -4.16 -0.69 -1.14
C PRO A 75 -4.37 0.83 -1.14
N ALA A 76 -4.35 1.45 -2.32
CA ALA A 76 -4.48 2.89 -2.45
C ALA A 76 -5.90 3.42 -2.20
N GLY A 77 -6.91 2.54 -2.05
CA GLY A 77 -8.23 2.92 -1.55
C GLY A 77 -8.18 3.14 -0.04
N ILE A 78 -7.56 2.19 0.68
CA ILE A 78 -7.22 2.30 2.11
C ILE A 78 -6.38 3.57 2.37
N VAL A 79 -5.49 3.94 1.44
CA VAL A 79 -4.80 5.24 1.50
C VAL A 79 -5.72 6.41 1.19
N ALA A 80 -6.26 6.52 -0.04
CA ALA A 80 -6.80 7.76 -0.57
C ALA A 80 -7.97 7.51 -1.54
N ALA A 81 -8.87 6.59 -1.20
CA ALA A 81 -10.22 6.67 -1.75
C ALA A 81 -10.84 8.02 -1.36
N ILE A 82 -11.56 8.63 -2.31
CA ILE A 82 -12.08 9.99 -2.19
C ILE A 82 -13.16 10.00 -1.09
N ALA A 83 -12.96 10.81 -0.06
CA ALA A 83 -13.96 11.06 0.98
C ALA A 83 -15.05 12.03 0.49
N ASP A 84 -16.15 12.11 1.26
CA ASP A 84 -17.22 13.10 1.11
C ASP A 84 -17.93 13.13 -0.27
N ASN A 85 -17.77 12.05 -1.05
CA ASN A 85 -18.41 11.83 -2.36
C ASN A 85 -19.68 10.96 -2.29
N SER A 86 -20.06 10.47 -1.10
CA SER A 86 -21.14 9.51 -0.86
C SER A 86 -21.04 8.17 -1.60
N ILE A 87 -19.86 7.77 -2.11
CA ILE A 87 -19.67 6.57 -2.94
C ILE A 87 -18.58 5.67 -2.33
N GLY A 88 -18.99 4.50 -1.82
CA GLY A 88 -18.08 3.42 -1.46
C GLY A 88 -17.39 3.58 -0.11
N VAL A 89 -16.10 3.97 -0.14
CA VAL A 89 -15.24 4.06 1.05
C VAL A 89 -14.36 5.31 1.01
N ALA A 90 -13.97 5.82 2.18
CA ALA A 90 -12.95 6.86 2.31
C ALA A 90 -11.58 6.24 2.64
N GLY A 91 -10.51 6.84 2.14
CA GLY A 91 -9.14 6.51 2.54
C GLY A 91 -8.71 7.23 3.82
N VAL A 92 -7.63 6.76 4.44
CA VAL A 92 -6.99 7.39 5.62
C VAL A 92 -6.47 8.81 5.32
N CYS A 93 -5.96 9.04 4.11
CA CYS A 93 -5.47 10.32 3.59
C CYS A 93 -6.10 10.64 2.21
N PRO A 94 -7.38 11.07 2.13
CA PRO A 94 -8.04 11.36 0.85
C PRO A 94 -7.37 12.48 0.04
N GLY A 95 -6.64 13.37 0.71
CA GLY A 95 -5.86 14.44 0.08
C GLY A 95 -4.45 14.05 -0.41
N CYS A 96 -4.01 12.81 -0.15
CA CYS A 96 -2.67 12.36 -0.54
C CYS A 96 -2.55 12.23 -2.07
N VAL A 97 -1.49 12.83 -2.62
CA VAL A 97 -1.03 12.55 -3.98
C VAL A 97 -0.18 11.26 -3.95
N ILE A 98 0.08 10.73 -5.13
CA ILE A 98 -0.06 9.31 -5.41
C ILE A 98 0.83 9.08 -6.71
N LEU A 99 1.77 8.09 -6.78
CA LEU A 99 2.79 7.90 -7.90
C LEU A 99 2.94 6.48 -8.51
N ASN A 100 2.93 6.23 -9.85
CA ASN A 100 2.55 4.97 -10.61
C ASN A 100 3.63 4.18 -11.46
N GLY A 101 3.71 2.83 -11.58
CA GLY A 101 2.67 1.80 -11.29
C GLY A 101 2.92 0.25 -11.25
N LYS A 102 3.99 -0.41 -11.75
CA LYS A 102 4.04 -1.92 -11.76
C LYS A 102 5.42 -2.57 -11.59
N VAL A 103 5.61 -3.39 -10.54
CA VAL A 103 6.81 -4.26 -10.32
C VAL A 103 6.50 -5.76 -10.20
N LEU A 104 5.22 -6.14 -10.31
CA LEU A 104 4.74 -7.51 -10.16
C LEU A 104 3.92 -7.92 -11.39
N ASP A 105 4.05 -9.16 -11.80
CA ASP A 105 3.22 -9.79 -12.83
C ASP A 105 1.78 -9.99 -12.36
N ASP A 106 0.91 -10.45 -13.27
CA ASP A 106 -0.52 -10.53 -13.00
C ASP A 106 -0.91 -11.62 -11.99
N SER A 107 -0.07 -12.65 -11.77
CA SER A 107 -0.20 -13.58 -10.63
C SER A 107 0.06 -12.91 -9.27
N GLY A 108 0.80 -11.81 -9.25
CA GLY A 108 1.28 -11.14 -8.04
C GLY A 108 2.74 -11.44 -7.69
N SER A 109 3.46 -12.14 -8.56
CA SER A 109 4.88 -12.50 -8.38
C SER A 109 5.81 -11.45 -9.00
N GLY A 110 7.08 -11.43 -8.60
CA GLY A 110 8.08 -10.53 -9.19
C GLY A 110 9.47 -10.70 -8.57
N SER A 111 10.50 -10.18 -9.24
CA SER A 111 11.89 -10.27 -8.77
C SER A 111 12.26 -9.14 -7.82
N SER A 112 13.25 -9.39 -6.94
CA SER A 112 13.85 -8.33 -6.12
C SER A 112 14.44 -7.19 -6.97
N SER A 113 14.94 -7.49 -8.18
CA SER A 113 15.43 -6.50 -9.14
C SER A 113 14.32 -5.66 -9.78
N ALA A 114 13.10 -6.18 -9.95
CA ALA A 114 11.96 -5.41 -10.40
C ALA A 114 11.46 -4.47 -9.29
N ILE A 115 11.39 -4.96 -8.05
CA ILE A 115 11.01 -4.17 -6.88
C ILE A 115 12.02 -3.05 -6.64
N ALA A 116 13.33 -3.34 -6.71
CA ALA A 116 14.39 -2.34 -6.62
C ALA A 116 14.22 -1.19 -7.63
N ARG A 117 14.05 -1.50 -8.93
CA ARG A 117 13.80 -0.49 -9.96
C ARG A 117 12.53 0.33 -9.72
N GLY A 118 11.49 -0.26 -9.10
CA GLY A 118 10.28 0.47 -8.72
C GLY A 118 10.49 1.44 -7.55
N ILE A 119 11.37 1.09 -6.61
CA ILE A 119 11.82 1.99 -5.54
C ILE A 119 12.61 3.16 -6.16
N ASP A 120 13.62 2.85 -6.98
CA ASP A 120 14.45 3.87 -7.66
C ASP A 120 13.58 4.82 -8.51
N TRP A 121 12.61 4.27 -9.25
CA TRP A 121 11.63 5.06 -10.01
C TRP A 121 10.74 5.93 -9.11
N ALA A 122 10.25 5.41 -7.99
CA ALA A 122 9.40 6.17 -7.07
C ALA A 122 10.17 7.35 -6.43
N VAL A 123 11.44 7.15 -6.07
CA VAL A 123 12.35 8.22 -5.61
C VAL A 123 12.53 9.26 -6.71
N ALA A 124 12.84 8.85 -7.94
CA ALA A 124 13.06 9.74 -9.08
C ALA A 124 11.81 10.56 -9.47
N ASN A 125 10.61 10.08 -9.16
CA ASN A 125 9.35 10.79 -9.40
C ASN A 125 8.87 11.60 -8.17
N GLY A 126 9.64 11.64 -7.09
CA GLY A 126 9.38 12.51 -5.93
C GLY A 126 8.47 11.92 -4.85
N ALA A 127 8.39 10.59 -4.74
CA ALA A 127 7.70 9.94 -3.61
C ALA A 127 8.34 10.36 -2.28
N LYS A 128 7.49 10.67 -1.28
CA LYS A 128 7.93 10.86 0.11
C LYS A 128 7.76 9.63 0.96
N VAL A 129 6.75 8.82 0.68
CA VAL A 129 6.54 7.53 1.35
C VAL A 129 6.39 6.45 0.28
N ILE A 130 6.92 5.25 0.52
CA ILE A 130 6.76 4.07 -0.36
C ILE A 130 6.18 2.93 0.48
N ASN A 131 4.92 2.55 0.20
CA ASN A 131 4.30 1.34 0.75
C ASN A 131 4.67 0.11 -0.11
N MET A 132 5.03 -0.99 0.53
CA MET A 132 5.27 -2.29 -0.07
C MET A 132 4.45 -3.37 0.65
N SER A 133 3.19 -3.50 0.24
CA SER A 133 2.27 -4.60 0.56
C SER A 133 2.71 -5.91 -0.12
N LEU A 134 3.98 -6.30 0.01
CA LEU A 134 4.57 -7.54 -0.49
C LEU A 134 5.61 -8.07 0.51
N ALA A 135 5.96 -9.36 0.40
CA ALA A 135 6.96 -9.98 1.26
C ALA A 135 7.66 -11.17 0.56
N MET A 136 8.95 -11.35 0.83
CA MET A 136 9.78 -12.47 0.38
C MET A 136 10.59 -13.04 1.56
N ARG A 137 10.85 -14.37 1.53
CA ARG A 137 11.47 -15.09 2.65
C ARG A 137 12.97 -14.82 2.84
N PHE A 138 13.67 -14.43 1.77
CA PHE A 138 15.11 -14.25 1.74
C PHE A 138 15.46 -12.80 1.43
N SER A 139 16.55 -12.29 2.01
CA SER A 139 17.08 -10.97 1.69
C SER A 139 17.72 -10.97 0.30
N SER A 140 17.92 -9.77 -0.26
CA SER A 140 18.54 -9.57 -1.57
C SER A 140 19.26 -8.23 -1.56
N LEU A 141 20.60 -8.26 -1.68
CA LEU A 141 21.46 -7.08 -1.62
C LEU A 141 21.00 -5.96 -2.58
N THR A 142 20.52 -6.31 -3.77
CA THR A 142 19.96 -5.37 -4.75
C THR A 142 18.75 -4.59 -4.20
N LEU A 143 17.85 -5.28 -3.47
CA LEU A 143 16.66 -4.67 -2.89
C LEU A 143 17.01 -3.87 -1.62
N GLU A 144 17.92 -4.38 -0.80
CA GLU A 144 18.44 -3.68 0.38
C GLU A 144 19.17 -2.37 0.00
N THR A 145 19.96 -2.41 -1.08
CA THR A 145 20.61 -1.22 -1.65
C THR A 145 19.59 -0.19 -2.12
N ALA A 146 18.55 -0.59 -2.85
CA ALA A 146 17.48 0.32 -3.30
C ALA A 146 16.70 0.94 -2.12
N VAL A 147 16.37 0.13 -1.10
CA VAL A 147 15.75 0.61 0.16
C VAL A 147 16.63 1.63 0.86
N ASN A 148 17.92 1.34 1.02
CA ASN A 148 18.87 2.25 1.68
C ASN A 148 19.10 3.53 0.86
N ASN A 149 19.14 3.43 -0.47
CA ASN A 149 19.22 4.59 -1.36
C ASN A 149 17.98 5.48 -1.22
N ALA A 150 16.76 4.92 -1.21
CA ALA A 150 15.53 5.68 -1.02
C ALA A 150 15.50 6.37 0.36
N TRP A 151 15.89 5.66 1.42
CA TRP A 151 16.01 6.25 2.76
C TRP A 151 16.99 7.42 2.79
N ASN A 152 18.16 7.28 2.15
CA ASN A 152 19.16 8.35 2.06
C ASN A 152 18.71 9.55 1.20
N HIS A 153 17.69 9.38 0.34
CA HIS A 153 17.03 10.48 -0.39
C HIS A 153 15.89 11.15 0.40
N GLY A 154 15.72 10.82 1.68
CA GLY A 154 14.67 11.41 2.53
C GLY A 154 13.28 10.90 2.19
N VAL A 155 13.16 9.59 1.95
CA VAL A 155 11.91 8.84 1.72
C VAL A 155 11.70 7.86 2.88
N VAL A 156 10.46 7.69 3.34
CA VAL A 156 10.10 6.62 4.29
C VAL A 156 9.61 5.40 3.52
N ILE A 157 10.10 4.22 3.90
CA ILE A 157 9.67 2.95 3.32
C ILE A 157 8.85 2.19 4.36
N VAL A 158 7.71 1.64 3.95
CA VAL A 158 6.77 0.87 4.80
C VAL A 158 6.49 -0.46 4.11
N ALA A 159 6.46 -1.58 4.83
CA ALA A 159 6.19 -2.88 4.21
C ALA A 159 5.45 -3.89 5.10
N ALA A 160 4.73 -4.80 4.46
CA ALA A 160 3.98 -5.87 5.10
C ALA A 160 4.91 -6.91 5.76
N ALA A 161 4.70 -7.21 7.05
CA ALA A 161 5.50 -8.18 7.78
C ALA A 161 5.30 -9.64 7.33
N GLY A 162 4.19 -9.96 6.64
CA GLY A 162 3.89 -11.29 6.11
C GLY A 162 2.68 -11.97 6.76
N ASN A 163 2.21 -13.03 6.10
CA ASN A 163 0.96 -13.74 6.46
C ASN A 163 1.22 -15.20 6.89
N SER A 164 2.37 -15.49 7.52
CA SER A 164 2.79 -16.86 7.87
C SER A 164 2.57 -17.25 9.34
N GLY A 165 1.94 -16.39 10.15
CA GLY A 165 1.63 -16.65 11.56
C GLY A 165 2.84 -16.92 12.46
N SER A 166 4.04 -16.51 12.04
CA SER A 166 5.32 -16.92 12.62
C SER A 166 6.24 -15.74 12.96
N GLN A 167 7.41 -16.02 13.55
CA GLN A 167 8.43 -15.01 13.85
C GLN A 167 9.56 -14.92 12.80
N ALA A 168 9.43 -15.61 11.67
CA ALA A 168 10.43 -15.57 10.61
C ALA A 168 10.47 -14.18 9.96
N LYS A 169 11.68 -13.58 9.90
CA LYS A 169 11.92 -12.33 9.17
C LYS A 169 11.49 -12.46 7.71
N MET A 170 10.75 -11.46 7.24
CA MET A 170 10.33 -11.32 5.85
C MET A 170 10.82 -9.98 5.29
N TYR A 171 11.30 -9.97 4.05
CA TYR A 171 11.87 -8.79 3.38
C TYR A 171 10.88 -8.24 2.35
N PRO A 172 10.85 -6.93 2.05
CA PRO A 172 11.76 -5.89 2.55
C PRO A 172 11.49 -5.42 3.99
N ALA A 173 10.37 -5.80 4.61
CA ALA A 173 9.99 -5.33 5.96
C ALA A 173 11.12 -5.46 7.00
N ALA A 174 11.85 -6.57 7.05
CA ALA A 174 12.89 -6.81 8.04
C ALA A 174 14.26 -6.12 7.78
N TYR A 175 14.35 -5.20 6.81
CA TYR A 175 15.50 -4.30 6.63
C TYR A 175 15.38 -3.06 7.54
N THR A 176 16.49 -2.59 8.10
CA THR A 176 16.53 -1.49 9.09
C THR A 176 15.79 -0.22 8.65
N ASN A 177 15.91 0.17 7.38
CA ASN A 177 15.33 1.40 6.84
C ASN A 177 13.89 1.25 6.32
N VAL A 178 13.18 0.23 6.80
CA VAL A 178 11.76 -0.02 6.51
C VAL A 178 10.97 -0.06 7.81
N ILE A 179 9.74 0.48 7.78
CA ILE A 179 8.74 0.29 8.83
C ILE A 179 7.98 -1.02 8.52
N ALA A 180 8.19 -2.05 9.32
CA ALA A 180 7.55 -3.35 9.20
C ALA A 180 6.18 -3.37 9.89
N VAL A 181 5.14 -3.80 9.16
CA VAL A 181 3.74 -3.69 9.58
C VAL A 181 3.06 -5.04 9.74
N ALA A 182 2.65 -5.36 10.97
CA ALA A 182 1.76 -6.47 11.32
C ALA A 182 0.27 -6.10 11.19
N ALA A 183 -0.59 -7.12 11.20
CA ALA A 183 -2.04 -6.97 11.10
C ALA A 183 -2.75 -7.23 12.43
N THR A 184 -3.66 -6.33 12.81
CA THR A 184 -4.69 -6.56 13.84
C THR A 184 -6.06 -6.85 13.22
N ASP A 185 -6.96 -7.40 14.03
CA ASP A 185 -8.40 -7.40 13.75
C ASP A 185 -9.09 -6.13 14.29
N ASN A 186 -10.43 -6.10 14.27
CA ASN A 186 -11.25 -5.00 14.76
C ASN A 186 -11.38 -4.93 16.29
N ASN A 187 -10.72 -5.83 17.03
CA ASN A 187 -10.64 -5.86 18.49
C ASN A 187 -9.22 -5.53 18.98
N ASP A 188 -8.36 -5.00 18.10
CA ASP A 188 -6.92 -4.81 18.28
C ASP A 188 -6.13 -6.09 18.64
N ALA A 189 -6.70 -7.28 18.41
CA ALA A 189 -5.98 -8.54 18.58
C ALA A 189 -5.06 -8.80 17.37
N LYS A 190 -3.88 -9.40 17.59
CA LYS A 190 -2.99 -9.83 16.49
C LYS A 190 -3.74 -10.83 15.60
N ALA A 191 -3.89 -10.50 14.31
CA ALA A 191 -4.47 -11.43 13.34
C ALA A 191 -3.71 -12.76 13.34
N SER A 192 -4.42 -13.88 13.30
CA SER A 192 -3.83 -15.24 13.42
C SER A 192 -2.69 -15.44 12.41
N PHE A 193 -2.94 -15.10 11.14
CA PHE A 193 -1.97 -15.16 10.05
C PHE A 193 -0.82 -14.13 10.16
N SER A 194 -0.91 -13.06 10.96
CA SER A 194 0.14 -12.04 10.96
C SER A 194 1.45 -12.62 11.45
N THR A 195 2.46 -12.53 10.60
CA THR A 195 3.88 -12.65 10.99
C THR A 195 4.21 -11.52 11.98
N TYR A 196 5.11 -11.77 12.94
CA TYR A 196 5.28 -10.92 14.11
C TYR A 196 6.69 -10.99 14.74
N GLY A 197 7.03 -10.02 15.59
CA GLY A 197 8.19 -10.07 16.47
C GLY A 197 8.77 -8.68 16.73
N ALA A 198 8.65 -8.18 17.96
CA ALA A 198 9.07 -6.83 18.38
C ALA A 198 10.58 -6.50 18.23
N LYS A 199 11.40 -7.44 17.75
CA LYS A 199 12.81 -7.21 17.37
C LYS A 199 13.00 -6.79 15.91
N TRP A 200 11.93 -6.78 15.10
CA TRP A 200 11.99 -6.40 13.67
C TRP A 200 10.66 -5.96 13.06
N VAL A 201 9.52 -6.14 13.75
CA VAL A 201 8.23 -5.56 13.38
C VAL A 201 8.01 -4.31 14.22
N ASP A 202 7.93 -3.14 13.58
CA ASP A 202 7.81 -1.85 14.27
C ASP A 202 6.37 -1.60 14.75
N LEU A 203 5.40 -1.77 13.86
CA LEU A 203 4.01 -1.32 14.05
C LEU A 203 2.97 -2.37 13.64
N ALA A 204 1.74 -2.15 14.07
CA ALA A 204 0.55 -2.85 13.59
C ALA A 204 -0.52 -1.88 13.07
N ALA A 205 -1.40 -2.38 12.22
CA ALA A 205 -2.62 -1.69 11.79
C ALA A 205 -3.72 -2.70 11.43
N PRO A 206 -4.99 -2.28 11.33
CA PRO A 206 -6.08 -3.14 10.90
C PRO A 206 -5.78 -3.87 9.58
N GLY A 207 -5.86 -5.19 9.60
CA GLY A 207 -5.52 -6.04 8.45
C GLY A 207 -6.40 -7.28 8.31
N VAL A 208 -7.47 -7.41 9.11
CA VAL A 208 -8.52 -8.43 8.96
C VAL A 208 -9.79 -7.74 8.46
N SER A 209 -10.43 -8.33 7.45
CA SER A 209 -11.73 -7.89 6.90
C SER A 209 -11.78 -6.42 6.49
N VAL A 210 -10.68 -5.90 5.94
CA VAL A 210 -10.57 -4.52 5.47
C VAL A 210 -11.29 -4.37 4.13
N TYR A 211 -12.45 -3.70 4.14
CA TYR A 211 -13.18 -3.35 2.93
C TYR A 211 -12.48 -2.19 2.19
N SER A 212 -12.30 -2.32 0.89
CA SER A 212 -11.65 -1.30 0.04
C SER A 212 -12.20 -1.38 -1.38
N THR A 213 -11.96 -0.33 -2.18
CA THR A 213 -12.08 -0.39 -3.64
C THR A 213 -11.21 -1.51 -4.23
N PHE A 214 -11.74 -2.25 -5.20
CA PHE A 214 -11.09 -3.29 -6.00
C PHE A 214 -11.16 -2.94 -7.50
N PRO A 215 -10.50 -3.69 -8.41
CA PRO A 215 -10.58 -3.40 -9.85
C PRO A 215 -12.00 -3.48 -10.39
N ASN A 216 -12.34 -2.59 -11.32
CA ASN A 216 -13.65 -2.47 -11.98
C ASN A 216 -13.76 -3.24 -13.30
N HIS A 217 -12.78 -4.09 -13.59
CA HIS A 217 -12.62 -4.86 -14.82
C HIS A 217 -12.04 -6.25 -14.47
N PRO A 218 -12.18 -7.27 -15.32
CA PRO A 218 -11.67 -8.61 -15.01
C PRO A 218 -10.17 -8.65 -14.72
N PHE A 219 -9.78 -9.25 -13.60
CA PHE A 219 -8.39 -9.40 -13.16
C PHE A 219 -8.10 -10.82 -12.71
N ALA A 220 -6.85 -11.29 -12.83
CA ALA A 220 -6.50 -12.71 -12.60
C ALA A 220 -6.95 -13.25 -11.23
N LEU A 221 -6.73 -12.47 -10.16
CA LEU A 221 -7.13 -12.84 -8.80
C LEU A 221 -8.66 -12.89 -8.62
N GLN A 222 -9.44 -12.29 -9.52
CA GLN A 222 -10.90 -12.38 -9.52
C GLN A 222 -11.36 -13.80 -9.80
N THR A 223 -10.86 -14.40 -10.87
CA THR A 223 -11.19 -15.76 -11.27
C THR A 223 -10.63 -16.78 -10.29
N THR A 224 -9.43 -16.56 -9.74
CA THR A 224 -8.80 -17.49 -8.79
C THR A 224 -9.48 -17.50 -7.41
N TYR A 225 -10.00 -16.37 -6.94
CA TYR A 225 -10.51 -16.21 -5.56
C TYR A 225 -11.96 -15.70 -5.49
N ASN A 226 -12.73 -15.80 -6.58
CA ASN A 226 -14.13 -15.39 -6.70
C ASN A 226 -14.39 -13.97 -6.13
N ARG A 227 -13.59 -13.00 -6.59
CA ARG A 227 -13.60 -11.62 -6.06
C ARG A 227 -14.68 -10.75 -6.69
N SER A 228 -15.18 -9.80 -5.92
CA SER A 228 -16.04 -8.73 -6.42
C SER A 228 -15.25 -7.74 -7.29
N LEU A 229 -15.95 -7.09 -8.21
CA LEU A 229 -15.47 -5.86 -8.87
C LEU A 229 -15.78 -4.66 -7.97
N ASP A 230 -15.12 -3.53 -8.26
CA ASP A 230 -15.33 -2.20 -7.67
C ASP A 230 -15.00 -2.07 -6.17
N TYR A 231 -15.49 -2.98 -5.31
CA TYR A 231 -15.22 -3.03 -3.87
C TYR A 231 -15.24 -4.46 -3.34
N ASP A 232 -14.28 -4.84 -2.49
CA ASP A 232 -14.25 -6.16 -1.84
C ASP A 232 -13.46 -6.14 -0.50
N ILE A 233 -13.55 -7.23 0.27
CA ILE A 233 -12.96 -7.42 1.59
C ILE A 233 -11.61 -8.14 1.50
N GLY A 234 -10.55 -7.47 1.97
CA GLY A 234 -9.18 -8.01 2.06
C GLY A 234 -8.75 -8.37 3.48
N SER A 235 -7.96 -9.44 3.62
CA SER A 235 -7.26 -9.79 4.87
C SER A 235 -5.79 -10.08 4.57
N GLY A 236 -4.89 -9.49 5.36
CA GLY A 236 -3.44 -9.63 5.24
C GLY A 236 -2.66 -8.44 5.81
N THR A 237 -1.39 -8.64 6.14
CA THR A 237 -0.45 -7.54 6.40
C THR A 237 -0.31 -6.59 5.21
N SER A 238 -0.58 -7.07 3.99
CA SER A 238 -0.75 -6.27 2.77
C SER A 238 -1.85 -5.19 2.87
N MET A 239 -2.86 -5.35 3.75
CA MET A 239 -3.93 -4.37 4.00
C MET A 239 -3.60 -3.44 5.19
N ALA A 240 -2.81 -3.91 6.16
CA ALA A 240 -2.33 -3.09 7.27
C ALA A 240 -1.24 -2.08 6.84
N SER A 241 -0.30 -2.53 6.00
CA SER A 241 0.83 -1.74 5.49
C SER A 241 0.44 -0.37 4.86
N PRO A 242 -0.61 -0.25 4.01
CA PRO A 242 -1.04 1.03 3.47
C PRO A 242 -1.67 1.98 4.51
N ILE A 243 -2.26 1.47 5.61
CA ILE A 243 -2.77 2.33 6.70
C ILE A 243 -1.61 3.07 7.35
N VAL A 244 -0.54 2.35 7.71
CA VAL A 244 0.67 2.96 8.28
C VAL A 244 1.30 3.96 7.32
N ALA A 245 1.41 3.61 6.03
CA ALA A 245 1.98 4.51 5.02
C ALA A 245 1.14 5.77 4.78
N ALA A 246 -0.19 5.68 4.86
CA ALA A 246 -1.08 6.83 4.83
C ALA A 246 -0.92 7.70 6.09
N THR A 247 -0.82 7.10 7.28
CA THR A 247 -0.54 7.84 8.52
C THR A 247 0.81 8.57 8.47
N VAL A 248 1.88 7.95 7.96
CA VAL A 248 3.16 8.65 7.76
C VAL A 248 3.00 9.85 6.81
N ALA A 249 2.19 9.73 5.76
CA ALA A 249 1.94 10.84 4.84
C ALA A 249 1.09 11.98 5.45
N LEU A 250 0.14 11.66 6.34
CA LEU A 250 -0.58 12.64 7.16
C LEU A 250 0.36 13.35 8.15
N ALA A 251 1.14 12.60 8.91
CA ALA A 251 2.11 13.09 9.87
C ALA A 251 3.09 14.08 9.23
N TRP A 252 3.63 13.73 8.06
CA TRP A 252 4.55 14.61 7.34
C TRP A 252 3.88 15.88 6.79
N ASN A 253 2.58 15.84 6.52
CA ASN A 253 1.81 17.01 6.10
C ASN A 253 1.52 17.96 7.28
N ALA A 254 1.29 17.42 8.47
CA ALA A 254 1.14 18.19 9.72
C ALA A 254 2.49 18.78 10.19
N HIS A 255 3.58 18.02 10.03
CA HIS A 255 4.93 18.39 10.47
C HIS A 255 5.90 18.52 9.27
N PRO A 256 5.71 19.51 8.36
CA PRO A 256 6.45 19.61 7.09
C PRO A 256 7.93 19.95 7.21
N ALA A 257 8.43 20.18 8.43
CA ALA A 257 9.84 20.37 8.73
C ALA A 257 10.59 19.06 9.07
N TYR A 258 9.88 17.96 9.31
CA TYR A 258 10.46 16.66 9.66
C TYR A 258 11.26 16.03 8.51
N THR A 259 12.34 15.34 8.86
CA THR A 259 13.01 14.37 7.98
C THR A 259 12.22 13.05 7.94
N ASN A 260 12.67 12.11 7.10
CA ASN A 260 12.14 10.74 7.10
C ASN A 260 12.42 9.98 8.42
N ALA A 261 13.50 10.32 9.13
CA ALA A 261 13.79 9.78 10.44
C ALA A 261 12.84 10.34 11.51
N ASP A 262 12.62 11.66 11.52
CA ASP A 262 11.75 12.32 12.51
C ASP A 262 10.30 11.86 12.39
N VAL A 263 9.75 11.79 11.16
CA VAL A 263 8.37 11.34 10.95
C VAL A 263 8.19 9.86 11.26
N ARG A 264 9.18 9.00 11.00
CA ARG A 264 9.17 7.60 11.45
C ARG A 264 9.12 7.53 12.97
N ALA A 265 10.05 8.20 13.65
CA ALA A 265 10.13 8.19 15.12
C ALA A 265 8.86 8.77 15.77
N HIS A 266 8.28 9.83 15.21
CA HIS A 266 7.02 10.40 15.67
C HIS A 266 5.85 9.40 15.55
N VAL A 267 5.63 8.83 14.36
CA VAL A 267 4.54 7.84 14.10
C VAL A 267 4.71 6.56 14.94
N GLU A 268 5.94 6.16 15.23
CA GLU A 268 6.25 5.05 16.15
C GLU A 268 5.98 5.42 17.61
N SER A 269 6.37 6.63 18.04
CA SER A 269 6.17 7.07 19.43
C SER A 269 4.68 7.19 19.80
N THR A 270 3.87 7.74 18.90
CA THR A 270 2.43 8.04 19.10
C THR A 270 1.52 6.82 18.91
N ALA A 271 2.07 5.65 18.54
CA ALA A 271 1.31 4.42 18.38
C ALA A 271 0.68 3.92 19.70
N ASP A 272 -0.55 3.43 19.63
CA ASP A 272 -1.32 2.92 20.77
C ASP A 272 -0.72 1.62 21.31
N LYS A 273 -0.46 1.57 22.61
CA LYS A 273 0.21 0.44 23.29
C LYS A 273 -0.77 -0.71 23.58
N ILE A 274 -1.36 -1.26 22.53
CA ILE A 274 -2.32 -2.37 22.57
C ILE A 274 -1.68 -3.69 23.04
N ALA A 275 -2.52 -4.69 23.34
CA ALA A 275 -2.07 -6.02 23.77
C ALA A 275 -1.07 -6.64 22.78
N GLY A 276 0.05 -7.17 23.30
CA GLY A 276 1.14 -7.74 22.48
C GLY A 276 2.21 -6.73 22.04
N THR A 277 2.06 -5.43 22.32
CA THR A 277 3.16 -4.46 22.16
C THR A 277 4.37 -4.85 23.01
N GLY A 278 5.58 -4.73 22.46
CA GLY A 278 6.81 -5.27 23.05
C GLY A 278 7.05 -6.77 22.80
N SER A 279 6.10 -7.49 22.18
CA SER A 279 6.20 -8.92 21.84
C SER A 279 5.95 -9.20 20.35
N TYR A 280 4.79 -8.79 19.84
CA TYR A 280 4.38 -8.98 18.44
C TYR A 280 4.87 -7.86 17.53
N TRP A 281 5.05 -6.66 18.07
CA TRP A 281 5.56 -5.45 17.40
C TRP A 281 6.21 -4.55 18.46
N ALA A 282 7.16 -3.71 18.07
CA ALA A 282 7.89 -2.85 18.99
C ALA A 282 6.99 -1.77 19.59
N ASN A 283 6.32 -0.99 18.75
CA ASN A 283 5.82 0.33 19.11
C ASN A 283 4.31 0.39 19.40
N GLY A 284 3.50 -0.45 18.75
CA GLY A 284 2.05 -0.52 18.98
C GLY A 284 1.22 -0.55 17.71
N ARG A 285 -0.08 -0.24 17.82
CA ARG A 285 -0.95 0.04 16.67
C ARG A 285 -0.76 1.49 16.24
N VAL A 286 -0.63 1.75 14.95
CA VAL A 286 -0.56 3.12 14.42
C VAL A 286 -1.79 3.94 14.83
N ASN A 287 -1.58 5.19 15.28
CA ASN A 287 -2.63 6.14 15.64
C ASN A 287 -2.53 7.39 14.76
N ALA A 288 -3.44 7.53 13.79
CA ALA A 288 -3.41 8.64 12.84
C ALA A 288 -3.73 10.01 13.47
N ASN A 289 -4.52 10.05 14.56
CA ASN A 289 -4.79 11.30 15.29
C ASN A 289 -3.61 11.69 16.19
N GLY A 290 -2.98 10.72 16.84
CA GLY A 290 -1.76 10.96 17.62
C GLY A 290 -0.60 11.43 16.74
N ALA A 291 -0.48 10.89 15.52
CA ALA A 291 0.63 11.18 14.61
C ALA A 291 0.53 12.51 13.83
N VAL A 292 -0.39 13.42 14.17
CA VAL A 292 -0.55 14.73 13.50
C VAL A 292 -0.59 15.92 14.48
N HIS A 293 -0.20 15.69 15.74
CA HIS A 293 -0.22 16.67 16.83
C HIS A 293 1.13 16.70 17.57
#